data_AF-A0A6N9EID5-F1
#
_entry.id   AF-A0A6N9EID5-F1
#
_cell.length_a   1.000
_cell.length_b   1.000
_cell.length_c   1.000
_cell.angle_alpha   90.00
_cell.angle_beta   90.00
_cell.angle_gamma   90.00
#
_symmetry.space_group_name_H-M   'P 1'
#
loop_
_entity.id
_entity.type
_entity.pdbx_description
1 polymer ?
#
loop_
_entity_poly.entity_id
_entity_poly.type
_entity_poly.pdbx_seq_one_letter_code
_entity_poly.pdbx_strand_id
1 'polypeptide(L)'
;MGQRDLTVVLATYNEVEAVGPMVRQLLSQLDGEGGLLREVIVVDDDSPDGTADVVRQLGRQDPRIHLLLRCDRSGLASAIRDGLLSASGELAAVMDADGQHDPAVIHTAVTLLEQQEFDLVVASRFPADSGRGGGDSQRVAGLSAKRQSGSERANWLARRSLPPVYGHLNDLMSGFMVLRLASTRAAIRRVNLAGFKFLYELLSVSEGKFKVGEVPLNFRSRQTGNSKLDQAIVWDWLVSLLHTFTGRIMPRRAISFGLVGVTGMAIHAGIFFVLRIAGQSFLSSQIVAVVVAASFNYLVNNILTFRASRLRGTALLIGLIKFLLVCSLGLVANISVSTVVYDNMREDSLGTVAVFAGIVVDFIWKYAASSRLVWNVPY
;
A
#
# COMPACT_ATOMS: atom_id res chain seq x y z
N MET A 1 22.03 29.71 -18.31
CA MET A 1 21.21 28.62 -18.88
C MET A 1 20.79 27.74 -17.71
N GLY A 2 19.51 27.71 -17.37
CA GLY A 2 18.99 26.85 -16.30
C GLY A 2 19.31 25.40 -16.62
N GLN A 3 19.96 24.71 -15.69
CA GLN A 3 20.43 23.35 -15.91
C GLN A 3 19.22 22.41 -15.92
N ARG A 4 19.12 21.56 -16.94
CA ARG A 4 18.13 20.48 -17.00
C ARG A 4 18.37 19.52 -15.84
N ASP A 5 17.40 19.42 -14.95
CA ASP A 5 17.61 18.79 -13.66
C ASP A 5 16.43 17.96 -13.13
N LEU A 6 15.37 17.83 -13.93
CA LEU A 6 14.20 17.05 -13.59
C LEU A 6 14.22 15.69 -14.28
N THR A 7 14.11 14.62 -13.50
CA THR A 7 13.79 13.28 -13.98
C THR A 7 12.28 13.03 -13.86
N VAL A 8 11.62 12.56 -14.92
CA VAL A 8 10.21 12.12 -14.84
C VAL A 8 10.17 10.60 -14.81
N VAL A 9 9.53 10.03 -13.79
CA VAL A 9 9.34 8.59 -13.61
C VAL A 9 7.90 8.22 -13.92
N LEU A 10 7.71 7.32 -14.90
CA LEU A 10 6.42 6.75 -15.28
C LEU A 10 6.42 5.26 -14.96
N ALA A 11 5.48 4.78 -14.15
CA ALA A 11 5.29 3.35 -13.93
C ALA A 11 4.19 2.82 -14.86
N THR A 12 4.48 1.76 -15.62
CA THR A 12 3.58 1.21 -16.64
C THR A 12 3.31 -0.28 -16.44
N TYR A 13 2.07 -0.68 -16.73
CA TYR A 13 1.67 -2.06 -16.92
C TYR A 13 0.43 -2.12 -17.81
N ASN A 14 0.55 -2.67 -19.01
CA ASN A 14 -0.47 -2.64 -20.06
C ASN A 14 -0.92 -1.21 -20.45
N GLU A 15 0.03 -0.36 -20.83
CA GLU A 15 -0.22 1.05 -21.17
C GLU A 15 0.30 1.39 -22.60
N VAL A 16 0.33 0.41 -23.52
CA VAL A 16 0.92 0.55 -24.86
C VAL A 16 0.36 1.73 -25.66
N GLU A 17 -0.95 1.99 -25.52
CA GLU A 17 -1.64 3.08 -26.21
C GLU A 17 -1.34 4.45 -25.60
N ALA A 18 -1.07 4.51 -24.30
CA ALA A 18 -0.97 5.76 -23.53
C ALA A 18 0.47 6.25 -23.34
N VAL A 19 1.43 5.33 -23.19
CA VAL A 19 2.83 5.67 -22.87
C VAL A 19 3.49 6.56 -23.92
N GLY A 20 3.26 6.27 -25.21
CA GLY A 20 3.87 7.02 -26.30
C GLY A 20 3.40 8.48 -26.37
N PRO A 21 2.09 8.73 -26.44
CA PRO A 21 1.53 10.08 -26.33
C PRO A 21 2.00 10.83 -25.08
N MET A 22 2.02 10.19 -23.90
CA MET A 22 2.45 10.82 -22.65
C MET A 22 3.90 11.29 -22.71
N VAL A 23 4.82 10.44 -23.17
CA VAL A 23 6.25 10.80 -23.29
C VAL A 23 6.44 11.96 -24.26
N ARG A 24 5.74 11.98 -25.39
CA ARG A 24 5.80 13.11 -26.33
C ARG A 24 5.24 14.40 -25.73
N GLN A 25 4.18 14.31 -24.94
CA GLN A 25 3.61 15.46 -24.22
C GLN A 25 4.58 16.00 -23.16
N LEU A 26 5.29 15.13 -22.44
CA LEU A 26 6.32 15.52 -21.48
C LEU A 26 7.45 16.30 -22.15
N LEU A 27 7.98 15.78 -23.27
CA LEU A 27 9.02 16.46 -24.01
C LEU A 27 8.55 17.85 -24.46
N SER A 28 7.37 17.94 -25.09
CA SER A 28 6.88 19.22 -25.61
C SER A 28 6.61 20.27 -24.53
N GLN A 29 6.11 19.86 -23.36
CA GLN A 29 5.78 20.79 -22.26
C GLN A 29 6.98 21.18 -21.39
N LEU A 30 8.00 20.33 -21.29
CA LEU A 30 9.13 20.54 -20.39
C LEU A 30 10.43 20.94 -21.11
N ASP A 31 10.47 20.90 -22.46
CA ASP A 31 11.62 21.35 -23.29
C ASP A 31 11.54 22.81 -23.75
N GLY A 32 10.54 23.58 -23.34
CA GLY A 32 10.39 25.00 -23.67
C GLY A 32 11.52 25.90 -23.13
N GLU A 33 11.36 27.23 -23.24
CA GLU A 33 12.36 28.18 -22.73
C GLU A 33 12.59 27.98 -21.22
N GLY A 34 13.83 27.66 -20.83
CA GLY A 34 14.20 27.27 -19.47
C GLY A 34 14.16 25.77 -19.17
N GLY A 35 14.06 24.92 -20.20
CA GLY A 35 13.80 23.48 -20.14
C GLY A 35 14.33 22.74 -18.91
N LEU A 36 13.40 22.19 -18.13
CA LEU A 36 13.65 21.48 -16.87
C LEU A 36 14.01 20.01 -17.10
N LEU A 37 13.52 19.41 -18.19
CA LEU A 37 13.56 17.97 -18.40
C LEU A 37 14.97 17.47 -18.73
N ARG A 38 15.50 16.68 -17.80
CA ARG A 38 16.76 15.95 -17.97
C ARG A 38 16.53 14.62 -18.67
N GLU A 39 15.62 13.82 -18.12
CA GLU A 39 15.34 12.46 -18.59
C GLU A 39 13.93 11.99 -18.23
N VAL A 40 13.44 11.00 -18.97
CA VAL A 40 12.21 10.26 -18.67
C VAL A 40 12.56 8.80 -18.46
N ILE A 41 12.28 8.26 -17.27
CA ILE A 41 12.45 6.86 -16.94
C ILE A 41 11.08 6.20 -16.91
N VAL A 42 10.82 5.34 -17.89
CA VAL A 42 9.64 4.48 -17.90
C VAL A 42 10.01 3.15 -17.25
N VAL A 43 9.33 2.81 -16.16
CA VAL A 43 9.49 1.55 -15.44
C VAL A 43 8.35 0.62 -15.82
N ASP A 44 8.67 -0.46 -16.51
CA ASP A 44 7.66 -1.42 -17.02
C ASP A 44 7.78 -2.78 -16.32
N ASP A 45 6.67 -3.27 -15.78
CA ASP A 45 6.58 -4.55 -15.07
C ASP A 45 6.26 -5.71 -16.04
N ASP A 46 7.07 -5.83 -17.10
CA ASP A 46 6.98 -6.87 -18.14
C ASP A 46 5.61 -6.94 -18.82
N SER A 47 5.16 -5.81 -19.36
CA SER A 47 3.84 -5.70 -19.99
C SER A 47 3.72 -6.62 -21.21
N PRO A 48 2.69 -7.48 -21.29
CA PRO A 48 2.48 -8.39 -22.43
C PRO A 48 1.94 -7.70 -23.69
N ASP A 49 1.54 -6.42 -23.61
CA ASP A 49 0.88 -5.67 -24.68
C ASP A 49 1.85 -4.92 -25.61
N GLY A 50 3.16 -5.01 -25.38
CA GLY A 50 4.18 -4.31 -26.15
C GLY A 50 4.52 -2.90 -25.65
N THR A 51 4.06 -2.49 -24.46
CA THR A 51 4.41 -1.20 -23.84
C THR A 51 5.93 -0.94 -23.87
N ALA A 52 6.74 -1.93 -23.46
CA ALA A 52 8.20 -1.82 -23.44
C ALA A 52 8.81 -1.55 -24.83
N ASP A 53 8.24 -2.11 -25.90
CA ASP A 53 8.74 -1.92 -27.26
C ASP A 53 8.52 -0.50 -27.77
N VAL A 54 7.37 0.11 -27.42
CA VAL A 54 7.10 1.52 -27.71
C VAL A 54 8.14 2.41 -27.03
N VAL A 55 8.45 2.17 -25.76
CA VAL A 55 9.46 2.94 -25.02
C VAL A 55 10.85 2.75 -25.64
N ARG A 56 11.23 1.53 -26.03
CA ARG A 56 12.51 1.27 -26.72
C ARG A 56 12.61 2.05 -28.02
N GLN A 57 11.53 2.11 -28.80
CA GLN A 57 11.51 2.88 -30.04
C GLN A 57 11.69 4.37 -29.78
N LEU A 58 11.04 4.91 -28.75
CA LEU A 58 11.19 6.31 -28.34
C LEU A 58 12.62 6.61 -27.87
N GLY A 59 13.23 5.73 -27.08
CA GLY A 59 14.63 5.87 -26.65
C GLY A 59 15.66 5.83 -27.79
N ARG A 60 15.33 5.20 -28.93
CA ARG A 60 16.15 5.29 -30.14
C ARG A 60 16.03 6.65 -30.84
N GLN A 61 14.94 7.37 -30.61
CA GLN A 61 14.67 8.68 -31.21
C GLN A 61 15.18 9.82 -30.32
N ASP A 62 15.13 9.67 -29.00
CA ASP A 62 15.61 10.64 -28.03
C ASP A 62 16.38 9.93 -26.89
N PRO A 63 17.69 10.22 -26.72
CA PRO A 63 18.55 9.53 -25.75
C PRO A 63 18.19 9.82 -24.28
N ARG A 64 17.29 10.78 -24.02
CA ARG A 64 16.80 11.11 -22.66
C ARG A 64 15.71 10.17 -22.17
N ILE A 65 15.22 9.26 -23.03
CA ILE A 65 14.14 8.34 -22.69
C ILE A 65 14.76 6.97 -22.36
N HIS A 66 14.52 6.52 -21.15
CA HIS A 66 15.08 5.29 -20.60
C HIS A 66 13.96 4.30 -20.25
N LEU A 67 14.17 3.04 -20.59
CA LEU A 67 13.34 1.92 -20.16
C LEU A 67 14.03 1.18 -19.01
N LEU A 68 13.34 1.05 -17.89
CA LEU A 68 13.69 0.13 -16.81
C LEU A 68 12.69 -1.03 -16.82
N LEU A 69 13.08 -2.14 -17.44
CA LEU A 69 12.24 -3.35 -17.51
C LEU A 69 12.44 -4.23 -16.28
N ARG A 70 11.33 -4.62 -15.64
CA ARG A 70 11.32 -5.46 -14.44
C ARG A 70 10.67 -6.83 -14.74
N CYS A 71 11.48 -7.83 -15.07
CA CYS A 71 11.00 -9.19 -15.28
C CYS A 71 10.63 -9.87 -13.95
N ASP A 72 9.56 -10.67 -13.95
CA ASP A 72 9.06 -11.47 -12.80
C ASP A 72 8.81 -10.67 -11.51
N ARG A 73 8.65 -9.35 -11.63
CA ARG A 73 8.39 -8.44 -10.50
C ARG A 73 7.19 -7.59 -10.86
N SER A 74 6.33 -7.34 -9.89
CA SER A 74 5.18 -6.47 -10.08
C SER A 74 4.95 -5.58 -8.86
N GLY A 75 4.43 -4.38 -9.12
CA GLY A 75 3.90 -3.51 -8.07
C GLY A 75 4.26 -2.05 -8.27
N LEU A 76 3.23 -1.20 -8.26
CA LEU A 76 3.34 0.24 -8.51
C LEU A 76 4.35 0.96 -7.60
N ALA A 77 4.27 0.76 -6.28
CA ALA A 77 5.20 1.43 -5.36
C ALA A 77 6.66 0.98 -5.57
N SER A 78 6.86 -0.31 -5.83
CA SER A 78 8.19 -0.83 -6.13
C SER A 78 8.74 -0.33 -7.48
N ALA A 79 7.87 -0.13 -8.48
CA ALA A 79 8.24 0.42 -9.78
C ALA A 79 8.71 1.87 -9.62
N ILE A 80 7.89 2.68 -8.93
CA ILE A 80 8.21 4.09 -8.63
C ILE A 80 9.53 4.18 -7.84
N ARG A 81 9.72 3.32 -6.83
CA ARG A 81 10.96 3.28 -6.06
C ARG A 81 12.18 3.00 -6.94
N ASP A 82 12.13 1.96 -7.77
CA ASP A 82 13.25 1.58 -8.63
C ASP A 82 13.55 2.68 -9.66
N GLY A 83 12.52 3.33 -10.23
CA GLY A 83 12.67 4.48 -11.10
C GLY A 83 13.31 5.69 -10.42
N LEU A 84 12.83 6.08 -9.23
CA LEU A 84 13.40 7.17 -8.45
C LEU A 84 14.84 6.90 -7.99
N LEU A 85 15.19 5.65 -7.69
CA LEU A 85 16.57 5.30 -7.32
C LEU A 85 17.52 5.32 -8.52
N SER A 86 16.98 5.18 -9.73
CA SER A 86 17.72 5.23 -11.00
C SER A 86 17.81 6.64 -11.60
N ALA A 87 17.04 7.59 -11.07
CA ALA A 87 17.04 8.99 -11.51
C ALA A 87 18.40 9.68 -11.29
N SER A 88 18.77 10.51 -12.27
CA SER A 88 20.04 11.25 -12.31
C SER A 88 19.89 12.77 -12.14
N GLY A 89 18.67 13.31 -12.15
CA GLY A 89 18.41 14.72 -11.81
C GLY A 89 18.52 15.00 -10.31
N GLU A 90 18.53 16.28 -9.92
CA GLU A 90 18.35 16.69 -8.51
C GLU A 90 16.89 16.62 -8.08
N LEU A 91 15.97 16.87 -9.02
CA LEU A 91 14.53 16.75 -8.83
C LEU A 91 13.97 15.53 -9.57
N ALA A 92 12.91 14.95 -9.04
CA ALA A 92 12.13 13.94 -9.73
C ALA A 92 10.63 14.22 -9.67
N ALA A 93 9.93 13.99 -10.78
CA ALA A 93 8.47 13.92 -10.82
C ALA A 93 8.05 12.46 -11.00
N VAL A 94 7.00 12.04 -10.30
CA VAL A 94 6.33 10.75 -10.50
C VAL A 94 4.93 11.03 -10.99
N MET A 95 4.48 10.33 -12.04
CA MET A 95 3.10 10.41 -12.52
C MET A 95 2.68 9.13 -13.25
N ASP A 96 1.38 8.84 -13.26
CA ASP A 96 0.78 7.77 -14.09
C ASP A 96 0.90 8.08 -15.59
N ALA A 97 1.03 7.03 -16.42
CA ALA A 97 1.19 7.15 -17.87
C ALA A 97 -0.13 7.22 -18.67
N ASP A 98 -1.28 7.11 -18.00
CA ASP A 98 -2.61 6.90 -18.61
C ASP A 98 -3.32 8.18 -19.10
N GLY A 99 -2.60 9.31 -19.12
CA GLY A 99 -3.11 10.60 -19.57
C GLY A 99 -4.00 11.35 -18.57
N GLN A 100 -4.21 10.83 -17.36
CA GLN A 100 -5.02 11.51 -16.34
C GLN A 100 -4.30 12.69 -15.69
N HIS A 101 -2.97 12.63 -15.65
CA HIS A 101 -2.12 13.66 -15.07
C HIS A 101 -1.62 14.62 -16.15
N ASP A 102 -1.84 15.92 -15.95
CA ASP A 102 -1.35 16.97 -16.85
C ASP A 102 0.10 17.33 -16.49
N PRO A 103 1.10 17.07 -17.36
CA PRO A 103 2.48 17.39 -17.05
C PRO A 103 2.76 18.88 -16.85
N ALA A 104 1.86 19.78 -17.29
CA ALA A 104 1.98 21.22 -17.05
C ALA A 104 2.04 21.55 -15.54
N VAL A 105 1.43 20.72 -14.69
CA VAL A 105 1.46 20.88 -13.22
C VAL A 105 2.89 20.75 -12.65
N ILE A 106 3.80 20.09 -13.35
CA ILE A 106 5.21 19.95 -12.94
C ILE A 106 5.85 21.33 -12.73
N HIS A 107 5.65 22.28 -13.65
CA HIS A 107 6.24 23.62 -13.55
C HIS A 107 5.79 24.34 -12.29
N THR A 108 4.49 24.30 -11.98
CA THR A 108 3.93 24.89 -10.76
C THR A 108 4.45 24.20 -9.51
N ALA A 109 4.57 22.87 -9.53
CA ALA A 109 5.07 22.09 -8.40
C ALA A 109 6.56 22.35 -8.13
N VAL A 110 7.40 22.41 -9.17
CA VAL A 110 8.84 22.75 -9.06
C VAL A 110 9.00 24.16 -8.50
N THR A 111 8.27 25.13 -9.04
CA THR A 111 8.33 26.53 -8.56
C THR A 111 7.99 26.62 -7.08
N LEU A 112 6.90 25.98 -6.65
CA LEU A 112 6.51 25.96 -5.23
C LEU A 112 7.55 25.24 -4.36
N LEU A 113 8.09 24.12 -4.86
CA LEU A 113 9.10 23.32 -4.15
C LEU A 113 10.36 24.13 -3.87
N GLU A 114 10.81 24.93 -4.84
CA GLU A 114 11.98 25.79 -4.71
C GLU A 114 11.71 27.00 -3.80
N GLN A 115 10.60 27.71 -4.03
CA GLN A 115 10.27 28.93 -3.28
C GLN A 115 10.05 28.68 -1.78
N GLN A 116 9.47 27.54 -1.42
CA GLN A 116 9.15 27.20 -0.03
C GLN A 116 10.17 26.25 0.60
N GLU A 117 11.24 25.91 -0.14
CA GLU A 117 12.24 24.92 0.26
C GLU A 117 11.60 23.60 0.72
N PHE A 118 10.59 23.13 -0.01
CA PHE A 118 9.95 21.86 0.26
C PHE A 118 10.82 20.69 -0.20
N ASP A 119 10.63 19.54 0.45
CA ASP A 119 11.23 18.28 0.03
C ASP A 119 10.38 17.57 -1.02
N LEU A 120 9.06 17.82 -0.97
CA LEU A 120 8.04 17.14 -1.75
C LEU A 120 6.84 18.08 -1.98
N VAL A 121 6.32 18.11 -3.20
CA VAL A 121 5.06 18.76 -3.56
C VAL A 121 4.15 17.74 -4.21
N VAL A 122 2.92 17.63 -3.70
CA VAL A 122 1.91 16.68 -4.19
C VAL A 122 0.92 17.40 -5.10
N ALA A 123 0.62 16.84 -6.26
CA ALA A 123 -0.49 17.30 -7.08
C ALA A 123 -1.78 16.67 -6.54
N SER A 124 -2.63 17.50 -5.94
CA SER A 124 -3.81 17.09 -5.18
C SER A 124 -5.09 17.22 -6.00
N ARG A 125 -5.89 16.15 -6.03
CA ARG A 125 -7.25 16.18 -6.62
C ARG A 125 -8.25 16.97 -5.77
N PHE A 126 -7.90 17.25 -4.52
CA PHE A 126 -8.72 17.94 -3.54
C PHE A 126 -7.96 19.17 -3.01
N PRO A 127 -7.67 20.16 -3.86
CA PRO A 127 -6.92 21.34 -3.42
C PRO A 127 -7.71 22.12 -2.36
N ALA A 128 -6.97 22.68 -1.40
CA ALA A 128 -7.52 23.48 -0.32
C ALA A 128 -7.73 24.94 -0.76
N ASP A 129 -8.73 25.24 -1.59
CA ASP A 129 -9.09 26.64 -1.85
C ASP A 129 -10.08 27.16 -0.81
N SER A 130 -9.55 27.59 0.35
CA SER A 130 -10.08 28.54 1.34
C SER A 130 -9.57 28.15 2.73
N GLY A 131 -9.00 29.10 3.46
CA GLY A 131 -8.40 28.85 4.77
C GLY A 131 -9.36 28.19 5.76
N ARG A 132 -9.30 26.86 5.87
CA ARG A 132 -9.56 25.98 7.01
C ARG A 132 -9.71 24.57 6.46
N GLY A 133 -8.88 23.65 6.95
CA GLY A 133 -9.03 22.23 6.63
C GLY A 133 -10.47 21.76 6.88
N GLY A 134 -11.09 21.18 5.84
CA GLY A 134 -12.32 20.39 5.98
C GLY A 134 -13.59 20.89 5.29
N GLY A 135 -13.56 21.83 4.34
CA GLY A 135 -14.77 22.39 3.73
C GLY A 135 -14.89 22.20 2.21
N ASP A 136 -16.00 21.60 1.79
CA ASP A 136 -16.59 21.50 0.45
C ASP A 136 -15.81 20.85 -0.70
N SER A 137 -16.12 19.58 -0.91
CA SER A 137 -15.67 18.78 -2.05
C SER A 137 -16.27 19.27 -3.37
N GLN A 138 -15.54 20.08 -4.12
CA GLN A 138 -15.83 20.22 -5.56
C GLN A 138 -15.78 18.84 -6.23
N ARG A 139 -16.76 18.54 -7.09
CA ARG A 139 -16.79 17.29 -7.87
C ARG A 139 -15.54 17.21 -8.73
N VAL A 140 -14.69 16.23 -8.46
CA VAL A 140 -13.54 15.93 -9.33
C VAL A 140 -14.09 15.37 -10.63
N ALA A 141 -13.92 16.11 -11.73
CA ALA A 141 -14.55 15.83 -13.03
C ALA A 141 -14.33 14.40 -13.55
N GLY A 142 -13.25 13.72 -13.15
CA GLY A 142 -12.92 12.34 -13.53
C GLY A 142 -13.40 11.23 -12.57
N LEU A 143 -14.11 11.51 -11.47
CA LEU A 143 -14.52 10.50 -10.48
C LEU A 143 -16.05 10.37 -10.35
N SER A 144 -16.55 9.15 -10.23
CA SER A 144 -17.94 8.93 -9.83
C SER A 144 -18.14 9.23 -8.34
N ALA A 145 -19.34 9.67 -7.94
CA ALA A 145 -19.62 10.09 -6.56
C ALA A 145 -19.32 9.01 -5.48
N LYS A 146 -19.52 7.73 -5.80
CA LYS A 146 -19.15 6.60 -4.93
C LYS A 146 -17.62 6.45 -4.78
N ARG A 147 -16.86 6.73 -5.85
CA ARG A 147 -15.38 6.67 -5.83
C ARG A 147 -14.77 7.88 -5.13
N GLN A 148 -15.41 9.04 -5.25
CA GLN A 148 -15.01 10.25 -4.53
C GLN A 148 -15.14 10.07 -3.01
N SER A 149 -16.33 9.68 -2.52
CA SER A 149 -16.53 9.43 -1.07
C SER A 149 -15.64 8.30 -0.52
N GLY A 150 -15.37 7.27 -1.31
CA GLY A 150 -14.39 6.24 -0.94
C GLY A 150 -12.96 6.80 -0.79
N SER A 151 -12.55 7.68 -1.71
CA SER A 151 -11.23 8.32 -1.69
C SER A 151 -11.07 9.31 -0.54
N GLU A 152 -12.10 10.09 -0.24
CA GLU A 152 -12.12 11.02 0.91
C GLU A 152 -11.98 10.28 2.24
N ARG A 153 -12.74 9.19 2.45
CA ARG A 153 -12.59 8.34 3.64
C ARG A 153 -11.19 7.73 3.73
N ALA A 154 -10.63 7.31 2.59
CA ALA A 154 -9.29 6.76 2.56
C ALA A 154 -8.23 7.80 2.97
N ASN A 155 -8.35 9.03 2.45
CA ASN A 155 -7.48 10.15 2.82
C ASN A 155 -7.64 10.53 4.31
N TRP A 156 -8.87 10.54 4.84
CA TRP A 156 -9.12 10.83 6.25
C TRP A 156 -8.45 9.80 7.19
N LEU A 157 -8.59 8.50 6.88
CA LEU A 157 -7.93 7.43 7.65
C LEU A 157 -6.39 7.49 7.52
N ALA A 158 -5.89 7.71 6.29
CA ALA A 158 -4.47 7.87 6.03
C ALA A 158 -3.87 9.01 6.86
N ARG A 159 -4.54 10.17 6.88
CA ARG A 159 -4.12 11.34 7.65
C ARG A 159 -4.03 11.06 9.14
N ARG A 160 -4.98 10.30 9.70
CA ARG A 160 -4.96 9.94 11.12
C ARG A 160 -3.82 8.98 11.48
N SER A 161 -3.41 8.14 10.53
CA SER A 161 -2.32 7.18 10.76
C SER A 161 -0.92 7.79 10.64
N LEU A 162 -0.76 8.87 9.87
CA LEU A 162 0.52 9.52 9.62
C LEU A 162 0.94 10.47 10.75
N PRO A 163 2.23 10.85 10.82
CA PRO A 163 2.70 11.92 11.68
C PRO A 163 1.83 13.19 11.58
N PRO A 164 1.48 13.86 12.71
CA PRO A 164 0.57 15.01 12.71
C PRO A 164 0.99 16.17 11.82
N VAL A 165 2.29 16.31 11.54
CA VAL A 165 2.86 17.32 10.62
C VAL A 165 2.35 17.17 9.19
N TYR A 166 1.80 16.02 8.80
CA TYR A 166 1.16 15.78 7.49
C TYR A 166 -0.36 15.98 7.52
N GLY A 167 -0.92 16.46 8.63
CA GLY A 167 -2.34 16.66 8.83
C GLY A 167 -2.97 17.69 7.88
N HIS A 168 -2.17 18.58 7.30
CA HIS A 168 -2.62 19.60 6.35
C HIS A 168 -2.82 19.07 4.92
N LEU A 169 -2.28 17.90 4.58
CA LEU A 169 -2.37 17.34 3.23
C LEU A 169 -3.76 16.78 2.94
N ASN A 170 -4.29 17.08 1.76
CA ASN A 170 -5.63 16.73 1.33
C ASN A 170 -5.68 15.45 0.48
N ASP A 171 -4.61 15.17 -0.28
CA ASP A 171 -4.57 13.99 -1.15
C ASP A 171 -3.32 13.13 -0.94
N LEU A 172 -3.33 12.35 0.14
CA LEU A 172 -2.29 11.38 0.50
C LEU A 172 -2.23 10.17 -0.43
N MET A 173 -3.25 9.98 -1.27
CA MET A 173 -3.38 8.85 -2.20
C MET A 173 -3.01 9.23 -3.64
N SER A 174 -2.53 10.45 -3.88
CA SER A 174 -2.13 10.92 -5.21
C SER A 174 -0.98 10.07 -5.79
N GLY A 175 -1.04 9.83 -7.10
CA GLY A 175 0.04 9.23 -7.87
C GLY A 175 1.01 10.26 -8.45
N PHE A 176 0.69 11.55 -8.33
CA PHE A 176 1.45 12.64 -8.95
C PHE A 176 2.12 13.51 -7.89
N MET A 177 3.46 13.50 -7.89
CA MET A 177 4.28 14.27 -6.96
C MET A 177 5.59 14.70 -7.60
N VAL A 178 6.15 15.81 -7.11
CA VAL A 178 7.51 16.29 -7.44
C VAL A 178 8.32 16.36 -6.16
N LEU A 179 9.56 15.87 -6.18
CA LEU A 179 10.39 15.72 -4.99
C LEU A 179 11.85 16.07 -5.25
N ARG A 180 12.54 16.48 -4.19
CA ARG A 180 13.99 16.65 -4.17
C ARG A 180 14.64 15.32 -3.83
N LEU A 181 15.49 14.81 -4.72
CA LEU A 181 16.12 13.50 -4.51
C LEU A 181 17.11 13.55 -3.34
N ALA A 182 17.85 14.64 -3.16
CA ALA A 182 18.83 14.78 -2.08
C ALA A 182 18.26 14.51 -0.68
N SER A 183 17.10 15.08 -0.34
CA SER A 183 16.49 14.93 0.99
C SER A 183 15.62 13.67 1.12
N THR A 184 15.06 13.16 0.02
CA THR A 184 14.10 12.05 0.07
C THR A 184 14.72 10.66 -0.18
N ARG A 185 15.90 10.57 -0.80
CA ARG A 185 16.50 9.29 -1.24
C ARG A 185 16.66 8.24 -0.13
N ALA A 186 16.98 8.67 1.08
CA ALA A 186 17.09 7.76 2.24
C ALA A 186 15.75 7.09 2.58
N ALA A 187 14.64 7.85 2.54
CA ALA A 187 13.31 7.31 2.76
C ALA A 187 12.86 6.45 1.57
N ILE A 188 13.15 6.86 0.34
CA ILE A 188 12.83 6.08 -0.89
C ILE A 188 13.46 4.68 -0.80
N ARG A 189 14.71 4.55 -0.33
CA ARG A 189 15.35 3.23 -0.13
C ARG A 189 14.60 2.35 0.87
N ARG A 190 14.01 2.95 1.91
CA ARG A 190 13.27 2.26 2.99
C ARG A 190 11.82 1.93 2.61
N VAL A 191 11.27 2.49 1.52
CA VAL A 191 9.96 2.08 0.99
C VAL A 191 10.02 0.59 0.63
N ASN A 192 9.20 -0.21 1.30
CA ASN A 192 9.17 -1.67 1.12
C ASN A 192 7.73 -2.16 0.91
N LEU A 193 7.17 -1.81 -0.24
CA LEU A 193 5.79 -2.11 -0.63
C LEU A 193 5.71 -2.46 -2.11
N ALA A 194 4.98 -3.54 -2.42
CA ALA A 194 4.69 -3.91 -3.80
C ALA A 194 3.52 -3.08 -4.37
N GLY A 195 2.33 -3.12 -3.76
CA GLY A 195 1.09 -2.67 -4.42
C GLY A 195 0.37 -1.45 -3.85
N PHE A 196 0.90 -0.79 -2.82
CA PHE A 196 0.19 0.32 -2.16
C PHE A 196 0.65 1.72 -2.66
N LYS A 197 -0.11 2.78 -2.35
CA LYS A 197 0.17 4.16 -2.78
C LYS A 197 1.54 4.64 -2.27
N PHE A 198 2.47 4.82 -3.20
CA PHE A 198 3.86 5.18 -2.93
C PHE A 198 3.99 6.43 -2.05
N LEU A 199 3.23 7.48 -2.35
CA LEU A 199 3.24 8.74 -1.60
C LEU A 199 3.03 8.53 -0.10
N TYR A 200 1.95 7.82 0.27
CA TYR A 200 1.67 7.54 1.67
C TYR A 200 2.79 6.74 2.34
N GLU A 201 3.35 5.73 1.66
CA GLU A 201 4.44 4.97 2.26
C GLU A 201 5.67 5.84 2.48
N LEU A 202 6.00 6.69 1.50
CA LEU A 202 7.11 7.62 1.60
C LEU A 202 6.95 8.56 2.80
N LEU A 203 5.76 9.13 3.00
CA LEU A 203 5.43 9.97 4.16
C LEU A 203 5.42 9.19 5.48
N SER A 204 5.02 7.92 5.46
CA SER A 204 5.04 7.07 6.64
C SER A 204 6.47 6.68 7.04
N VAL A 205 7.37 6.46 6.08
CA VAL A 205 8.80 6.17 6.30
C VAL A 205 9.58 7.41 6.72
N SER A 206 9.16 8.59 6.28
CA SER A 206 9.87 9.85 6.57
C SER A 206 9.78 10.26 8.04
N GLU A 207 8.87 9.67 8.81
CA GLU A 207 8.69 9.95 10.25
C GLU A 207 8.44 11.44 10.54
N GLY A 208 7.80 12.16 9.59
CA GLY A 208 7.49 13.59 9.76
C GLY A 208 8.64 14.54 9.39
N LYS A 209 9.74 14.04 8.81
CA LYS A 209 10.93 14.85 8.52
C LYS A 209 10.82 15.71 7.26
N PHE A 210 9.92 15.38 6.34
CA PHE A 210 9.74 16.13 5.10
C PHE A 210 8.88 17.38 5.28
N LYS A 211 9.29 18.48 4.67
CA LYS A 211 8.42 19.63 4.40
C LYS A 211 7.65 19.37 3.10
N VAL A 212 6.31 19.40 3.18
CA VAL A 212 5.44 18.96 2.08
C VAL A 212 4.40 20.02 1.73
N GLY A 213 4.33 20.39 0.46
CA GLY A 213 3.30 21.26 -0.12
C GLY A 213 2.31 20.53 -1.02
N GLU A 214 1.23 21.21 -1.41
CA GLU A 214 0.26 20.72 -2.39
C GLU A 214 0.00 21.77 -3.48
N VAL A 215 -0.22 21.30 -4.70
CA VAL A 215 -0.73 22.11 -5.83
C VAL A 215 -2.00 21.46 -6.38
N PRO A 216 -2.94 22.24 -6.94
CA PRO A 216 -4.15 21.69 -7.54
C PRO A 216 -3.85 20.83 -8.76
N LEU A 217 -4.54 19.69 -8.85
CA LEU A 217 -4.49 18.79 -10.00
C LEU A 217 -5.85 18.77 -10.72
N ASN A 218 -5.85 19.21 -11.97
CA ASN A 218 -6.98 19.02 -12.87
C ASN A 218 -7.03 17.56 -13.33
N PHE A 219 -7.69 16.72 -12.55
CA PHE A 219 -7.76 15.28 -12.81
C PHE A 219 -8.68 14.95 -14.00
N ARG A 220 -8.08 14.49 -15.09
CA ARG A 220 -8.81 14.17 -16.33
C ARG A 220 -9.39 12.75 -16.27
N SER A 221 -10.43 12.48 -17.06
CA SER A 221 -10.92 11.11 -17.26
C SER A 221 -9.86 10.28 -17.99
N ARG A 222 -9.70 9.02 -17.58
CA ARG A 222 -8.83 8.05 -18.25
C ARG A 222 -9.22 7.94 -19.72
N GLN A 223 -8.24 8.00 -20.62
CA GLN A 223 -8.52 7.90 -22.05
C GLN A 223 -8.76 6.43 -22.47
N THR A 224 -8.10 5.47 -21.83
CA THR A 224 -8.19 4.03 -22.13
C THR A 224 -7.97 3.15 -20.87
N GLY A 225 -8.42 1.89 -20.88
CA GLY A 225 -8.14 0.89 -19.84
C GLY A 225 -9.19 0.68 -18.73
N ASN A 226 -9.18 -0.50 -18.09
CA ASN A 226 -10.12 -0.90 -17.04
C ASN A 226 -9.54 -0.70 -15.64
N SER A 227 -10.26 0.00 -14.76
CA SER A 227 -9.87 0.16 -13.35
C SER A 227 -10.41 -1.00 -12.51
N LYS A 228 -9.57 -1.98 -12.18
CA LYS A 228 -9.91 -3.04 -11.23
C LYS A 228 -9.29 -2.72 -9.86
N LEU A 229 -10.10 -2.22 -8.94
CA LEU A 229 -9.77 -2.22 -7.52
C LEU A 229 -9.86 -3.66 -7.03
N ASP A 230 -8.73 -4.36 -6.98
CA ASP A 230 -8.63 -5.69 -6.40
C ASP A 230 -8.80 -5.60 -4.87
N GLN A 231 -9.55 -6.54 -4.28
CA GLN A 231 -9.73 -6.64 -2.82
C GLN A 231 -8.38 -6.77 -2.10
N ALA A 232 -7.41 -7.40 -2.75
CA ALA A 232 -6.03 -7.47 -2.31
C ALA A 232 -5.40 -6.08 -2.05
N ILE A 233 -5.68 -5.09 -2.90
CA ILE A 233 -5.13 -3.74 -2.79
C ILE A 233 -5.74 -3.01 -1.59
N VAL A 234 -7.05 -3.18 -1.39
CA VAL A 234 -7.76 -2.61 -0.22
C VAL A 234 -7.22 -3.21 1.08
N TRP A 235 -6.94 -4.52 1.08
CA TRP A 235 -6.33 -5.19 2.23
C TRP A 235 -4.92 -4.67 2.51
N ASP A 236 -4.07 -4.56 1.49
CA ASP A 236 -2.70 -4.05 1.61
C ASP A 236 -2.70 -2.60 2.12
N TRP A 237 -3.70 -1.78 1.72
CA TRP A 237 -3.92 -0.45 2.26
C TRP A 237 -4.26 -0.47 3.77
N LEU A 238 -5.26 -1.25 4.18
CA LEU A 238 -5.66 -1.33 5.59
C LEU A 238 -4.49 -1.79 6.49
N VAL A 239 -3.73 -2.79 6.03
CA VAL A 239 -2.52 -3.26 6.73
C VAL A 239 -1.46 -2.15 6.82
N SER A 240 -1.29 -1.35 5.75
CA SER A 240 -0.36 -0.22 5.74
C SER A 240 -0.75 0.87 6.74
N LEU A 241 -2.05 1.15 6.87
CA LEU A 241 -2.57 2.10 7.86
C LEU A 241 -2.23 1.68 9.28
N LEU A 242 -2.55 0.43 9.63
CA LEU A 242 -2.28 -0.10 10.97
C LEU A 242 -0.78 -0.23 11.25
N HIS A 243 0.01 -0.61 10.25
CA HIS A 243 1.46 -0.66 10.36
C HIS A 243 2.03 0.71 10.69
N THR A 244 1.56 1.76 10.02
CA THR A 244 1.99 3.13 10.30
C THR A 244 1.48 3.62 11.65
N PHE A 245 0.20 3.39 11.94
CA PHE A 245 -0.45 3.81 13.19
C PHE A 245 0.21 3.20 14.43
N THR A 246 0.72 1.96 14.33
CA THR A 246 1.48 1.28 15.38
C THR A 246 2.96 1.69 15.44
N GLY A 247 3.34 2.79 14.78
CA GLY A 247 4.74 3.26 14.74
C GLY A 247 5.67 2.29 14.03
N ARG A 248 5.15 1.44 13.14
CA ARG A 248 5.89 0.41 12.39
C ARG A 248 6.52 -0.69 13.27
N ILE A 249 6.10 -0.82 14.53
CA ILE A 249 6.58 -1.85 15.46
C ILE A 249 6.10 -3.24 15.03
N MET A 250 4.84 -3.35 14.59
CA MET A 250 4.26 -4.63 14.16
C MET A 250 4.54 -4.89 12.67
N PRO A 251 5.09 -6.07 12.32
CA PRO A 251 5.26 -6.45 10.91
C PRO A 251 3.91 -6.49 10.18
N ARG A 252 3.89 -6.05 8.92
CA ARG A 252 2.68 -6.05 8.06
C ARG A 252 2.00 -7.42 7.99
N ARG A 253 2.80 -8.50 7.91
CA ARG A 253 2.28 -9.87 7.90
C ARG A 253 1.61 -10.25 9.21
N ALA A 254 2.14 -9.83 10.36
CA ALA A 254 1.52 -10.06 11.66
C ALA A 254 0.17 -9.33 11.75
N ILE A 255 0.11 -8.07 11.31
CA ILE A 255 -1.14 -7.30 11.25
C ILE A 255 -2.17 -8.00 10.37
N SER A 256 -1.78 -8.39 9.15
CA SER A 256 -2.63 -9.15 8.22
C SER A 256 -3.14 -10.44 8.87
N PHE A 257 -2.25 -11.22 9.50
CA PHE A 257 -2.59 -12.45 10.19
C PHE A 257 -3.61 -12.22 11.33
N GLY A 258 -3.44 -11.15 12.11
CA GLY A 258 -4.36 -10.76 13.17
C GLY A 258 -5.73 -10.35 12.67
N LEU A 259 -5.80 -9.54 11.61
CA LEU A 259 -7.07 -9.15 10.99
C LEU A 259 -7.85 -10.35 10.43
N VAL A 260 -7.14 -11.32 9.83
CA VAL A 260 -7.74 -12.58 9.42
C VAL A 260 -8.26 -13.33 10.65
N GLY A 261 -7.48 -13.41 11.73
CA GLY A 261 -7.89 -14.01 13.00
C GLY A 261 -9.20 -13.43 13.54
N VAL A 262 -9.31 -12.10 13.61
CA VAL A 262 -10.53 -11.38 14.05
C VAL A 262 -11.72 -11.71 13.14
N THR A 263 -11.51 -11.74 11.82
CA THR A 263 -12.56 -12.13 10.87
C THR A 263 -13.00 -13.58 11.10
N GLY A 264 -12.04 -14.49 11.37
CA GLY A 264 -12.31 -15.88 11.72
C GLY A 264 -13.15 -16.04 12.99
N MET A 265 -13.00 -15.16 13.99
CA MET A 265 -13.86 -15.17 15.18
C MET A 265 -15.31 -14.85 14.85
N ALA A 266 -15.56 -13.94 13.90
CA ALA A 266 -16.91 -13.66 13.42
C ALA A 266 -17.49 -14.85 12.64
N ILE A 267 -16.69 -15.51 11.80
CA ILE A 267 -17.08 -16.75 11.10
C ILE A 267 -17.42 -17.86 12.12
N HIS A 268 -16.60 -18.03 13.15
CA HIS A 268 -16.86 -18.98 14.22
C HIS A 268 -18.22 -18.71 14.88
N ALA A 269 -18.46 -17.48 15.33
CA ALA A 269 -19.71 -17.11 15.98
C ALA A 269 -20.94 -17.34 15.08
N GLY A 270 -20.83 -17.00 13.79
CA GLY A 270 -21.90 -17.21 12.81
C GLY A 270 -22.23 -18.68 12.58
N ILE A 271 -21.22 -19.53 12.34
CA ILE A 271 -21.42 -20.97 12.15
C ILE A 271 -21.97 -21.60 13.43
N PHE A 272 -21.42 -21.25 14.59
CA PHE A 272 -21.91 -21.73 15.87
C PHE A 272 -23.39 -21.39 16.03
N PHE A 273 -23.78 -20.14 15.82
CA PHE A 273 -25.16 -19.67 15.95
C PHE A 273 -26.13 -20.41 15.01
N VAL A 274 -25.76 -20.58 13.75
CA VAL A 274 -26.56 -21.33 12.77
C VAL A 274 -26.78 -22.77 13.21
N LEU A 275 -25.73 -23.45 13.69
CA LEU A 275 -25.84 -24.83 14.18
C LEU A 275 -26.69 -24.93 15.45
N ARG A 276 -26.59 -23.93 16.34
CA ARG A 276 -27.45 -23.83 17.54
C ARG A 276 -28.93 -23.70 17.16
N ILE A 277 -29.26 -22.87 16.17
CA ILE A 277 -30.64 -22.73 15.67
C ILE A 277 -31.11 -24.02 15.00
N ALA A 278 -30.23 -24.72 14.29
CA ALA A 278 -30.53 -26.00 13.64
C ALA A 278 -30.67 -27.19 14.62
N GLY A 279 -30.67 -26.94 15.94
CA GLY A 279 -30.90 -27.95 16.97
C GLY A 279 -29.70 -28.85 17.27
N GLN A 280 -28.50 -28.53 16.77
CA GLN A 280 -27.30 -29.31 17.06
C GLN A 280 -26.89 -29.19 18.53
N SER A 281 -26.10 -30.14 19.05
CA SER A 281 -25.58 -30.05 20.43
C SER A 281 -24.56 -28.91 20.56
N PHE A 282 -24.33 -28.42 21.80
CA PHE A 282 -23.36 -27.35 22.04
C PHE A 282 -21.95 -27.78 21.60
N LEU A 283 -21.53 -28.97 22.03
CA LEU A 283 -20.21 -29.51 21.73
C LEU A 283 -20.02 -29.72 20.22
N SER A 284 -21.01 -30.31 19.53
CA SER A 284 -20.96 -30.50 18.08
C SER A 284 -20.87 -29.16 17.34
N SER A 285 -21.67 -28.18 17.76
CA SER A 285 -21.65 -26.83 17.17
C SER A 285 -20.29 -26.16 17.35
N GLN A 286 -19.70 -26.29 18.54
CA GLN A 286 -18.40 -25.71 18.87
C GLN A 286 -17.27 -26.33 18.05
N ILE A 287 -17.21 -27.67 17.98
CA ILE A 287 -16.17 -28.37 17.21
C ILE A 287 -16.22 -27.96 15.73
N VAL A 288 -17.41 -27.98 15.13
CA VAL A 288 -17.58 -27.63 13.72
C VAL A 288 -17.21 -26.15 13.49
N ALA A 289 -17.68 -25.24 14.34
CA ALA A 289 -17.37 -23.82 14.21
C ALA A 289 -15.87 -23.53 14.28
N VAL A 290 -15.15 -24.19 15.21
CA VAL A 290 -13.69 -24.06 15.36
C VAL A 290 -12.96 -24.53 14.10
N VAL A 291 -13.29 -25.71 13.58
CA VAL A 291 -12.64 -26.27 12.39
C VAL A 291 -12.91 -25.42 11.14
N VAL A 292 -14.16 -24.96 10.96
CA VAL A 292 -14.54 -24.11 9.83
C VAL A 292 -13.82 -22.75 9.91
N ALA A 293 -13.79 -22.11 11.08
CA ALA A 293 -13.11 -20.84 11.27
C ALA A 293 -11.59 -20.94 11.09
N ALA A 294 -10.96 -22.00 11.60
CA ALA A 294 -9.53 -22.23 11.42
C ALA A 294 -9.18 -22.50 9.94
N SER A 295 -10.01 -23.27 9.23
CA SER A 295 -9.86 -23.53 7.80
C SER A 295 -10.05 -22.26 6.96
N PHE A 296 -11.05 -21.43 7.32
CA PHE A 296 -11.25 -20.12 6.71
C PHE A 296 -10.00 -19.24 6.91
N ASN A 297 -9.48 -19.14 8.14
CA ASN A 297 -8.28 -18.36 8.44
C ASN A 297 -7.07 -18.85 7.64
N TYR A 298 -6.89 -20.16 7.51
CA TYR A 298 -5.83 -20.74 6.69
C TYR A 298 -5.92 -20.29 5.23
N LEU A 299 -7.10 -20.44 4.63
CA LEU A 299 -7.32 -20.12 3.21
C LEU A 299 -7.14 -18.62 2.94
N VAL A 300 -7.68 -17.77 3.80
CA VAL A 300 -7.55 -16.31 3.65
C VAL A 300 -6.10 -15.87 3.85
N ASN A 301 -5.39 -16.41 4.85
CA ASN A 301 -3.96 -16.12 5.04
C ASN A 301 -3.12 -16.59 3.84
N ASN A 302 -3.46 -17.72 3.21
CA ASN A 302 -2.77 -18.20 2.01
C ASN A 302 -2.94 -17.27 0.80
N ILE A 303 -4.08 -16.58 0.70
CA ILE A 303 -4.40 -15.66 -0.41
C ILE A 303 -3.85 -14.25 -0.14
N LEU A 304 -3.96 -13.77 1.09
CA LEU A 304 -3.65 -12.39 1.46
C LEU A 304 -2.29 -12.27 2.15
N THR A 305 -2.14 -12.83 3.35
CA THR A 305 -0.95 -12.67 4.20
C THR A 305 0.32 -13.26 3.60
N PHE A 306 0.22 -14.47 3.03
CA PHE A 306 1.34 -15.24 2.48
C PHE A 306 1.25 -15.38 0.95
N ARG A 307 0.70 -14.35 0.27
CA ARG A 307 0.46 -14.34 -1.18
C ARG A 307 1.70 -14.74 -2.00
N ALA A 308 2.88 -14.27 -1.60
CA ALA A 308 4.15 -14.55 -2.26
C ALA A 308 4.60 -16.02 -2.13
N SER A 309 4.13 -16.73 -1.10
CA SER A 309 4.47 -18.13 -0.81
C SER A 309 3.21 -19.01 -0.82
N ARG A 310 2.25 -18.66 -1.67
CA ARG A 310 0.92 -19.28 -1.71
C ARG A 310 1.02 -20.77 -2.04
N LEU A 311 0.46 -21.59 -1.16
CA LEU A 311 0.36 -23.04 -1.35
C LEU A 311 -0.77 -23.38 -2.33
N ARG A 312 -0.54 -24.37 -3.18
CA ARG A 312 -1.49 -24.88 -4.19
C ARG A 312 -1.46 -26.41 -4.23
N GLY A 313 -2.53 -27.03 -4.75
CA GLY A 313 -2.61 -28.48 -4.93
C GLY A 313 -2.45 -29.26 -3.61
N THR A 314 -1.64 -30.31 -3.62
CA THR A 314 -1.38 -31.16 -2.44
C THR A 314 -0.73 -30.38 -1.29
N ALA A 315 0.12 -29.40 -1.59
CA ALA A 315 0.75 -28.56 -0.58
C ALA A 315 -0.28 -27.71 0.20
N LEU A 316 -1.41 -27.35 -0.42
CA LEU A 316 -2.51 -26.64 0.26
C LEU A 316 -3.17 -27.55 1.33
N LEU A 317 -3.38 -28.83 1.01
CA LEU A 317 -3.99 -29.78 1.93
C LEU A 317 -3.06 -30.10 3.10
N ILE A 318 -1.79 -30.37 2.81
CA ILE A 318 -0.76 -30.60 3.83
C ILE A 318 -0.60 -29.34 4.71
N GLY A 319 -0.62 -28.16 4.10
CA GLY A 319 -0.54 -26.89 4.80
C GLY A 319 -1.72 -26.68 5.76
N LEU A 320 -2.94 -27.04 5.38
CA LEU A 320 -4.11 -26.98 6.26
C LEU A 320 -3.92 -27.85 7.51
N ILE A 321 -3.46 -29.10 7.35
CA ILE A 321 -3.20 -30.00 8.48
C ILE A 321 -2.16 -29.38 9.42
N LYS A 322 -1.05 -28.90 8.88
CA LYS A 322 -0.01 -28.23 9.68
C LYS A 322 -0.55 -27.00 10.41
N PHE A 323 -1.37 -26.19 9.75
CA PHE A 323 -1.96 -25.00 10.34
C PHE A 323 -2.90 -25.34 11.50
N LEU A 324 -3.75 -26.36 11.34
CA LEU A 324 -4.64 -26.83 12.40
C LEU A 324 -3.85 -27.32 13.62
N LEU A 325 -2.77 -28.08 13.41
CA LEU A 325 -1.88 -28.53 14.49
C LEU A 325 -1.23 -27.35 15.23
N VAL A 326 -0.73 -26.36 14.49
CA VAL A 326 -0.17 -25.12 15.06
C VAL A 326 -1.22 -24.39 15.92
N CYS A 327 -2.45 -24.26 15.42
CA CYS A 327 -3.53 -23.62 16.17
C CYS A 327 -3.90 -24.36 17.45
N SER A 328 -3.90 -25.70 17.45
CA SER A 328 -4.17 -26.51 18.64
C SER A 328 -3.12 -26.31 19.72
N LEU A 329 -1.83 -26.24 19.36
CA LEU A 329 -0.75 -25.98 20.30
C LEU A 329 -0.80 -24.56 20.89
N GLY A 330 -1.23 -23.58 20.10
CA GLY A 330 -1.41 -22.21 20.57
C GLY A 330 -2.44 -22.08 21.70
N LEU A 331 -3.52 -22.88 21.64
CA LEU A 331 -4.51 -22.92 22.72
C LEU A 331 -3.92 -23.40 24.04
N VAL A 332 -3.03 -24.40 24.01
CA VAL A 332 -2.34 -24.88 25.21
C VAL A 332 -1.46 -23.77 25.79
N ALA A 333 -0.69 -23.08 24.94
CA ALA A 333 0.14 -21.95 25.35
C ALA A 333 -0.69 -20.80 25.96
N ASN A 334 -1.87 -20.50 25.38
CA ASN A 334 -2.81 -19.51 25.91
C ASN A 334 -3.20 -19.84 27.35
N ILE A 335 -3.70 -21.07 27.57
CA ILE A 335 -4.18 -21.52 28.87
C ILE A 335 -3.04 -21.49 29.88
N SER A 336 -1.88 -22.06 29.54
CA SER A 336 -0.73 -22.12 30.45
C SER A 336 -0.25 -20.73 30.88
N VAL A 337 -0.08 -19.79 29.93
CA VAL A 337 0.38 -18.44 30.25
C VAL A 337 -0.68 -17.68 31.04
N SER A 338 -1.95 -17.81 30.67
CA SER A 338 -3.05 -17.17 31.41
C SER A 338 -3.08 -17.65 32.86
N THR A 339 -2.95 -18.96 33.12
CA THR A 339 -2.93 -19.50 34.48
C THR A 339 -1.73 -18.96 35.28
N VAL A 340 -0.51 -19.03 34.71
CA VAL A 340 0.70 -18.55 35.42
C VAL A 340 0.61 -17.05 35.73
N VAL A 341 0.10 -16.23 34.81
CA VAL A 341 -0.05 -14.80 35.08
C VAL A 341 -1.12 -14.56 36.15
N TYR A 342 -2.25 -15.27 36.09
CA TYR A 342 -3.33 -15.15 37.05
C TYR A 342 -2.88 -15.51 38.48
N ASP A 343 -2.13 -16.59 38.64
CA ASP A 343 -1.63 -17.06 39.94
C ASP A 343 -0.68 -16.07 40.63
N ASN A 344 -0.09 -15.15 39.86
CA ASN A 344 0.80 -14.08 40.37
C ASN A 344 0.08 -12.73 40.58
N MET A 345 -1.24 -12.67 40.37
CA MET A 345 -2.05 -11.46 40.58
C MET A 345 -2.70 -11.45 41.97
N ARG A 346 -3.11 -10.27 42.43
CA ARG A 346 -3.87 -10.13 43.69
C ARG A 346 -5.23 -10.84 43.54
N GLU A 347 -5.71 -11.45 44.64
CA GLU A 347 -6.94 -12.25 44.67
C GLU A 347 -8.18 -11.50 44.15
N ASP A 348 -8.24 -10.18 44.32
CA ASP A 348 -9.38 -9.35 43.87
C ASP A 348 -9.35 -9.00 42.37
N SER A 349 -8.37 -9.50 41.61
CA SER A 349 -8.27 -9.18 40.19
C SER A 349 -9.24 -10.01 39.35
N LEU A 350 -9.91 -9.36 38.38
CA LEU A 350 -10.81 -10.03 37.43
C LEU A 350 -10.08 -10.96 36.43
N GLY A 351 -8.76 -11.15 36.56
CA GLY A 351 -7.95 -11.98 35.66
C GLY A 351 -7.82 -11.48 34.22
N THR A 352 -8.36 -10.30 33.90
CA THR A 352 -8.37 -9.75 32.54
C THR A 352 -6.96 -9.62 31.93
N VAL A 353 -5.98 -9.17 32.72
CA VAL A 353 -4.57 -9.06 32.28
C VAL A 353 -4.00 -10.43 31.92
N ALA A 354 -4.34 -11.46 32.69
CA ALA A 354 -3.90 -12.82 32.45
C ALA A 354 -4.46 -13.39 31.14
N VAL A 355 -5.75 -13.17 30.88
CA VAL A 355 -6.40 -13.55 29.61
C VAL A 355 -5.75 -12.83 28.43
N PHE A 356 -5.49 -11.53 28.53
CA PHE A 356 -4.79 -10.79 27.47
C PHE A 356 -3.38 -11.32 27.22
N ALA A 357 -2.63 -11.65 28.27
CA ALA A 357 -1.29 -12.24 28.14
C ALA A 357 -1.33 -13.57 27.38
N GLY A 358 -2.29 -14.46 27.71
CA GLY A 358 -2.50 -15.71 26.98
C GLY A 358 -2.86 -15.50 25.51
N ILE A 359 -3.76 -14.56 25.20
CA ILE A 359 -4.14 -14.21 23.83
C ILE A 359 -2.94 -13.69 23.03
N VAL A 360 -2.11 -12.84 23.63
CA VAL A 360 -0.90 -12.29 22.97
C VAL A 360 0.10 -13.41 22.66
N VAL A 361 0.37 -14.30 23.62
CA VAL A 361 1.29 -15.42 23.40
C VAL A 361 0.75 -16.40 22.35
N ASP A 362 -0.53 -16.73 22.41
CA ASP A 362 -1.20 -17.56 21.40
C ASP A 362 -1.09 -16.95 20.00
N PHE A 363 -1.32 -15.64 19.88
CA PHE A 363 -1.16 -14.92 18.62
C PHE A 363 0.29 -14.99 18.10
N ILE A 364 1.27 -14.70 18.95
CA ILE A 364 2.69 -14.74 18.57
C ILE A 364 3.08 -16.14 18.12
N TRP A 365 2.70 -17.18 18.89
CA TRP A 365 2.94 -18.57 18.54
C TRP A 365 2.31 -18.93 17.21
N LYS A 366 1.00 -18.68 17.05
CA LYS A 366 0.27 -18.99 15.82
C LYS A 366 0.90 -18.31 14.62
N TYR A 367 1.26 -17.03 14.72
CA TYR A 367 1.91 -16.30 13.63
C TYR A 367 3.30 -16.85 13.31
N ALA A 368 4.16 -17.01 14.31
CA ALA A 368 5.55 -17.44 14.12
C ALA A 368 5.65 -18.89 13.60
N ALA A 369 4.95 -19.81 14.27
CA ALA A 369 4.92 -21.21 13.88
C ALA A 369 4.25 -21.41 12.51
N SER A 370 3.17 -20.67 12.20
CA SER A 370 2.56 -20.72 10.87
C SER A 370 3.52 -20.22 9.79
N SER A 371 4.16 -19.08 10.01
CA SER A 371 5.10 -18.50 9.05
C SER A 371 6.22 -19.48 8.71
N ARG A 372 6.79 -20.14 9.72
CA ARG A 372 7.92 -21.08 9.53
C ARG A 372 7.51 -22.47 9.06
N LEU A 373 6.50 -23.09 9.68
CA LEU A 373 6.16 -24.51 9.50
C LEU A 373 5.18 -24.75 8.35
N VAL A 374 4.26 -23.80 8.13
CA VAL A 374 3.21 -23.92 7.11
C VAL A 374 3.68 -23.28 5.80
N TRP A 375 4.11 -22.02 5.82
CA TRP A 375 4.47 -21.27 4.62
C TRP A 375 5.97 -21.14 4.34
N ASN A 376 6.83 -21.64 5.24
CA ASN A 376 8.29 -21.63 5.10
C ASN A 376 8.89 -20.24 4.81
N VAL A 377 8.36 -19.21 5.46
CA VAL A 377 8.77 -17.82 5.26
C VAL A 377 9.65 -17.36 6.43
N PRO A 378 10.83 -16.74 6.16
CA PRO A 378 11.66 -16.15 7.20
C PRO A 378 11.00 -14.88 7.79
N TYR A 379 11.40 -14.54 9.02
CA TYR A 379 10.87 -13.44 9.81
C TYR A 379 11.13 -12.07 9.19
#